data_AF-A0A2V8SHY2-F1
#
_entry.id   AF-A0A2V8SHY2-F1
#
_cell.length_a   1.000
_cell.length_b   1.000
_cell.length_c   1.000
_cell.angle_alpha   90.00
_cell.angle_beta   90.00
_cell.angle_gamma   90.00
#
_symmetry.space_group_name_H-M   'P 1'
#
loop_
_entity.id
_entity.type
_entity.pdbx_description
1 polymer ?
#
loop_
_entity_poly.entity_id
_entity_poly.type
_entity_poly.pdbx_seq_one_letter_code
_entity_poly.pdbx_strand_id
1 'polypeptide(L)'
;MKSIKCKNCGLSNFPSDVECARCGFSFLKIKAKKEKRPRSFSMFSVLMVTVAGAAGYYIYTGSQETIDQVNASEAKRAASKPVERPVAPGLSRTEYDRQKTQTYAESVRSSQSLADHNQHVQQTEKEMQQISNGK
;
A
#
# COMPACT_ATOMS: atom_id res chain seq x y z
N MET A 1 -51.00 -2.42 41.29
CA MET A 1 -51.08 -1.83 39.92
C MET A 1 -50.54 -0.41 39.98
N LYS A 2 -49.63 -0.01 39.08
CA LYS A 2 -49.11 1.37 39.04
C LYS A 2 -50.19 2.25 38.37
N SER A 3 -50.42 3.46 38.87
CA SER A 3 -51.35 4.44 38.28
C SER A 3 -50.68 5.81 38.21
N ILE A 4 -51.08 6.65 37.24
CA ILE A 4 -50.51 7.98 37.03
C ILE A 4 -51.57 9.02 37.38
N LYS A 5 -51.24 9.95 38.29
CA LYS A 5 -52.13 11.06 38.64
C LYS A 5 -51.99 12.20 37.64
N CYS A 6 -53.13 12.68 37.15
CA CYS A 6 -53.20 13.87 36.32
C CYS A 6 -52.84 15.11 37.12
N LYS A 7 -51.88 15.89 36.62
CA LYS A 7 -51.45 17.14 37.26
C LYS A 7 -52.50 18.25 37.17
N ASN A 8 -53.39 18.17 36.17
CA ASN A 8 -54.38 19.21 35.93
C ASN A 8 -55.67 19.00 36.75
N CYS A 9 -56.19 17.77 36.80
CA CYS A 9 -57.47 17.47 37.45
C CYS A 9 -57.41 16.43 38.58
N GLY A 10 -56.22 15.96 38.96
CA GLY A 10 -55.99 15.04 40.08
C GLY A 10 -56.45 13.58 39.87
N LEU A 11 -57.11 13.27 38.75
CA LEU A 11 -57.62 11.92 38.46
C LEU A 11 -56.46 10.91 38.28
N SER A 12 -56.59 9.72 38.86
CA SER A 12 -55.71 8.58 38.56
C SER A 12 -56.12 7.92 37.26
N ASN A 13 -55.22 7.91 36.27
CA ASN A 13 -55.42 7.25 34.98
C ASN A 13 -54.52 6.02 34.89
N PHE A 14 -54.77 5.14 33.92
CA PHE A 14 -53.92 3.98 33.71
C PHE A 14 -52.56 4.39 33.13
N PRO A 15 -51.48 3.65 33.40
CA PRO A 15 -50.16 3.97 32.84
C PRO A 15 -50.08 3.87 31.31
N SER A 16 -51.02 3.15 30.69
CA SER A 16 -51.14 3.01 29.24
C SER A 16 -51.81 4.20 28.57
N ASP A 17 -52.50 5.05 29.33
CA ASP A 17 -53.26 6.16 28.77
C ASP A 17 -52.30 7.28 28.38
N VAL A 18 -52.46 7.79 27.16
CA VAL A 18 -51.63 8.89 26.61
C VAL A 18 -52.12 10.24 27.13
N GLU A 19 -53.38 10.32 27.54
CA GLU A 19 -54.07 11.53 27.95
C GLU A 19 -55.02 11.25 29.11
N CYS A 20 -55.32 12.28 29.90
CA CYS A 20 -56.26 12.13 31.01
C CYS A 20 -57.69 11.98 30.51
N ALA A 21 -58.36 10.89 30.89
CA ALA A 21 -59.73 10.57 30.47
C ALA A 21 -60.77 11.67 30.81
N ARG A 22 -60.49 12.53 31.79
CA ARG A 22 -61.43 13.59 32.21
C ARG A 22 -61.17 14.95 31.56
N CYS A 23 -59.91 15.33 31.35
CA CYS A 23 -59.56 16.68 30.92
C CYS A 23 -58.69 16.74 29.66
N GLY A 24 -58.37 15.59 29.05
CA GLY A 24 -57.54 15.51 27.84
C GLY A 24 -56.08 15.92 28.04
N PHE A 25 -55.62 16.10 29.28
CA PHE A 25 -54.23 16.50 29.53
C PHE A 25 -53.28 15.38 29.08
N SER A 26 -52.42 15.67 28.10
CA SER A 26 -51.46 14.70 27.56
C SER A 26 -50.31 14.45 28.54
N PHE A 27 -50.08 13.18 28.86
CA PHE A 27 -48.96 12.74 29.71
C PHE A 27 -47.66 12.64 28.92
N LEU A 28 -47.74 12.49 27.60
CA LEU A 28 -46.58 12.44 26.72
C LEU A 28 -46.16 13.87 26.36
N LYS A 29 -45.01 14.29 26.89
CA LYS A 29 -44.25 15.37 26.24
C LYS A 29 -43.81 14.86 24.89
N ILE A 30 -44.58 15.14 23.84
CA ILE A 30 -44.19 14.86 22.45
C ILE A 30 -42.94 15.73 22.21
N LYS A 31 -41.75 15.14 22.42
CA LYS A 31 -40.52 15.73 21.89
C LYS A 31 -40.72 15.71 20.38
N ALA A 32 -40.95 16.88 19.79
CA ALA A 32 -40.98 17.04 18.35
C ALA A 32 -39.79 16.28 17.78
N LYS A 33 -40.06 15.25 16.96
CA LYS A 33 -39.00 14.52 16.27
C LYS A 33 -38.30 15.57 15.41
N LYS A 34 -37.08 15.97 15.79
CA LYS A 34 -36.25 16.83 14.95
C LYS A 34 -36.16 16.13 13.59
N GLU A 35 -36.79 16.72 12.58
CA GLU A 35 -36.64 16.26 11.20
C GLU A 35 -35.14 16.12 10.92
N LYS A 36 -34.74 14.93 10.46
CA LYS A 36 -33.38 14.69 10.02
C LYS A 36 -33.17 15.57 8.80
N ARG A 37 -32.58 16.76 8.98
CA ARG A 37 -32.19 17.62 7.88
C ARG A 37 -31.32 16.80 6.91
N PRO A 38 -31.54 16.90 5.59
CA PRO A 38 -30.68 16.23 4.62
C PRO A 38 -29.24 16.68 4.87
N ARG A 39 -28.30 15.73 4.94
CA ARG A 39 -26.86 16.03 5.07
C ARG A 39 -26.49 16.91 3.87
N SER A 40 -26.21 18.19 4.12
CA SER A 40 -25.70 19.08 3.10
C SER A 40 -24.39 18.50 2.59
N PHE A 41 -24.32 18.18 1.30
CA PHE A 41 -23.07 17.83 0.64
C PHE A 41 -22.11 19.01 0.80
N SER A 42 -21.07 18.82 1.62
CA SER A 42 -20.04 19.82 1.83
C SER A 42 -19.11 19.81 0.62
N MET A 43 -18.78 20.98 0.08
CA MET A 43 -17.78 21.12 -0.99
C MET A 43 -16.45 20.44 -0.63
N PHE A 44 -16.15 20.31 0.66
CA PHE A 44 -14.98 19.60 1.16
C PHE A 44 -14.98 18.10 0.82
N SER A 45 -16.14 17.44 0.82
CA SER A 45 -16.21 16.02 0.46
C SER A 45 -15.92 15.80 -1.02
N VAL A 46 -16.36 16.72 -1.88
CA VAL A 46 -16.05 16.68 -3.32
C VAL A 46 -14.54 16.85 -3.52
N LEU A 47 -13.95 17.85 -2.88
CA LEU A 47 -12.51 18.12 -2.97
C LEU A 47 -11.67 16.91 -2.53
N MET A 48 -12.03 16.25 -1.43
CA MET A 48 -11.31 15.06 -0.95
C MET A 48 -11.39 13.89 -1.92
N VAL A 49 -12.55 13.66 -2.55
CA VAL A 49 -12.71 12.62 -3.57
C VAL A 49 -11.85 12.94 -4.79
N THR A 50 -11.77 14.20 -5.22
CA THR A 50 -10.93 14.61 -6.35
C THR A 50 -9.45 14.39 -6.06
N VAL A 51 -8.98 14.77 -4.87
CA VAL A 51 -7.58 14.58 -4.46
C VAL A 51 -7.22 13.09 -4.40
N ALA A 52 -8.10 12.26 -3.82
CA ALA A 52 -7.90 10.82 -3.76
C ALA A 52 -7.83 10.19 -5.16
N GLY A 53 -8.71 10.61 -6.08
CA GLY A 53 -8.68 10.16 -7.48
C GLY A 53 -7.40 10.53 -8.20
N ALA A 54 -6.92 11.77 -8.03
CA ALA A 54 -5.65 12.23 -8.63
C ALA A 54 -4.44 11.45 -8.09
N ALA A 55 -4.39 11.20 -6.78
CA ALA A 55 -3.33 10.41 -6.16
C ALA A 55 -3.33 8.96 -6.67
N GLY A 56 -4.50 8.33 -6.78
CA GLY A 56 -4.62 6.98 -7.35
C GLY A 56 -4.16 6.91 -8.81
N TYR A 57 -4.52 7.91 -9.62
CA TYR A 57 -4.08 7.99 -11.02
C TYR A 57 -2.56 8.14 -11.15
N TYR A 58 -1.94 8.96 -10.30
CA TYR A 58 -0.49 9.13 -10.30
C TYR A 58 0.26 7.84 -9.95
N ILE A 59 -0.21 7.10 -8.93
CA ILE A 59 0.38 5.81 -8.55
C ILE A 59 0.21 4.78 -9.67
N TYR A 60 -0.96 4.76 -10.33
CA TYR A 60 -1.25 3.83 -11.42
C TYR A 60 -0.37 4.08 -12.65
N THR A 61 -0.24 5.33 -13.07
CA THR A 61 0.59 5.70 -14.23
C THR A 61 2.07 5.41 -13.99
N GLY A 62 2.62 5.75 -12.81
CA GLY A 62 4.01 5.41 -12.47
C GLY A 62 4.27 3.90 -12.40
N SER A 63 3.26 3.10 -12.03
CA SER A 63 3.37 1.64 -12.01
C SER A 63 3.45 1.04 -13.41
N GLN A 64 2.72 1.60 -14.39
CA GLN A 64 2.79 1.13 -15.78
C GLN A 64 4.18 1.35 -16.39
N GLU A 65 4.76 2.54 -16.20
CA GLU A 65 6.10 2.85 -16.71
C GLU A 65 7.17 1.87 -16.18
N THR A 66 7.02 1.45 -14.93
CA THR A 66 7.93 0.49 -14.29
C THR A 66 7.77 -0.91 -14.89
N ILE A 67 6.54 -1.37 -15.10
CA ILE A 67 6.27 -2.68 -15.72
C ILE A 67 6.76 -2.71 -17.17
N ASP A 68 6.54 -1.63 -17.93
CA ASP A 68 6.99 -1.53 -19.31
C ASP A 68 8.53 -1.53 -19.41
N GLN A 69 9.22 -0.84 -18.49
CA GLN A 69 10.68 -0.90 -18.40
C GLN A 69 11.18 -2.31 -18.08
N VAL A 70 10.56 -3.00 -17.12
CA VAL A 70 10.94 -4.36 -16.75
C VAL A 70 10.70 -5.30 -17.94
N ASN A 71 9.54 -5.25 -18.58
CA ASN A 71 9.25 -6.07 -19.76
C ASN A 71 10.20 -5.78 -20.92
N ALA A 72 10.54 -4.51 -21.19
CA ALA A 72 11.50 -4.16 -22.22
C ALA A 72 12.92 -4.66 -21.88
N SER A 73 13.30 -4.64 -20.60
CA SER A 73 14.58 -5.17 -20.13
C SER A 73 14.63 -6.71 -20.18
N GLU A 74 13.55 -7.39 -19.83
CA GLU A 74 13.36 -8.84 -19.92
C GLU A 74 13.34 -9.30 -21.38
N ALA A 75 12.67 -8.57 -22.28
CA ALA A 75 12.69 -8.85 -23.71
C ALA A 75 14.12 -8.72 -24.30
N LYS A 76 14.86 -7.68 -23.89
CA LYS A 76 16.28 -7.53 -24.28
C LYS A 76 17.14 -8.66 -23.71
N ARG A 77 16.89 -9.09 -22.47
CA ARG A 77 17.59 -10.21 -21.82
C ARG A 77 17.29 -11.54 -22.49
N ALA A 78 16.03 -11.77 -22.89
CA ALA A 78 15.61 -12.95 -23.62
C ALA A 78 16.24 -12.99 -25.02
N ALA A 79 16.34 -11.84 -25.69
CA ALA A 79 17.03 -11.71 -26.98
C ALA A 79 18.57 -11.85 -26.86
N SER A 80 19.15 -11.49 -25.72
CA SER A 80 20.60 -11.59 -25.47
C SER A 80 21.03 -12.91 -24.83
N LYS A 81 20.11 -13.81 -24.49
CA LYS A 81 20.49 -15.17 -24.09
C LYS A 81 21.06 -15.84 -25.34
N PRO A 82 22.36 -16.19 -25.37
CA PRO A 82 22.84 -17.05 -26.44
C PRO A 82 21.99 -18.31 -26.38
N VAL A 83 21.42 -18.70 -27.53
CA VAL A 83 20.83 -20.03 -27.69
C VAL A 83 21.84 -20.99 -27.09
N GLU A 84 21.49 -21.67 -25.99
CA GLU A 84 22.26 -22.79 -25.48
C GLU A 84 22.24 -23.82 -26.59
N ARG A 85 23.19 -23.71 -27.53
CA ARG A 85 23.50 -24.77 -28.46
C ARG A 85 23.85 -25.95 -27.55
N PRO A 86 23.18 -27.10 -27.69
CA PRO A 86 23.58 -28.27 -26.94
C PRO A 86 25.07 -28.48 -27.22
N VAL A 87 25.87 -28.31 -26.18
CA VAL A 87 27.30 -28.62 -26.19
C VAL A 87 27.38 -30.08 -26.64
N ALA A 88 28.25 -30.33 -27.61
CA ALA A 88 28.35 -31.55 -28.41
C ALA A 88 27.87 -32.83 -27.70
N PRO A 89 27.05 -33.68 -28.36
CA PRO A 89 26.59 -34.94 -27.77
C PRO A 89 27.81 -35.81 -27.41
N GLY A 90 28.01 -36.08 -26.11
CA GLY A 90 29.06 -36.97 -25.63
C GLY A 90 29.92 -36.50 -24.45
N LEU A 91 29.78 -35.26 -23.96
CA LEU A 91 30.51 -34.84 -22.75
C LEU A 91 29.98 -35.54 -21.49
N SER A 92 30.89 -36.04 -20.65
CA SER A 92 30.54 -36.54 -19.33
C SER A 92 30.07 -35.39 -18.43
N ARG A 93 29.20 -35.68 -17.46
CA ARG A 93 28.68 -34.67 -16.49
C ARG A 93 29.79 -33.81 -15.87
N THR A 94 30.93 -34.43 -15.56
CA THR A 94 32.10 -33.77 -14.95
C THR A 94 32.77 -32.76 -15.88
N GLU A 95 32.84 -33.06 -17.18
CA GLU A 95 33.42 -32.15 -18.17
C GLU A 95 32.50 -30.95 -18.43
N TYR A 96 31.19 -31.18 -18.41
CA TYR A 96 30.18 -30.13 -18.48
C TYR A 96 30.31 -29.15 -17.30
N ASP A 97 30.37 -29.67 -16.08
CA ASP A 97 30.54 -28.82 -14.89
C ASP A 97 31.87 -28.06 -14.91
N ARG A 98 32.95 -28.69 -15.40
CA ARG A 98 34.25 -28.04 -15.55
C ARG A 98 34.21 -26.89 -16.56
N GLN A 99 33.58 -27.09 -17.72
CA GLN A 99 33.45 -26.06 -18.75
C GLN A 99 32.57 -24.89 -18.27
N LYS A 100 31.46 -25.19 -17.59
CA LYS A 100 30.58 -24.18 -16.99
C LYS A 100 31.30 -23.36 -15.93
N THR A 101 32.08 -24.02 -15.07
CA THR A 101 32.86 -23.36 -14.02
C THR A 101 33.96 -22.48 -14.61
N GLN A 102 34.65 -22.93 -15.65
CA GLN A 102 35.67 -22.12 -16.35
C GLN A 102 35.07 -20.85 -16.97
N THR A 103 33.94 -20.99 -17.67
CA THR A 103 33.25 -19.85 -18.30
C THR A 103 32.78 -18.84 -17.26
N TYR A 104 32.27 -19.30 -16.12
CA TYR A 104 31.87 -18.43 -15.02
C TYR A 104 33.08 -17.76 -14.34
N ALA A 105 34.16 -18.51 -14.10
CA ALA A 105 35.38 -17.95 -13.50
C ALA A 105 36.00 -16.87 -14.39
N GLU A 106 35.96 -17.04 -15.70
CA GLU A 106 36.47 -16.07 -16.67
C GLU A 106 35.57 -14.83 -16.78
N SER A 107 34.25 -14.98 -16.73
CA SER A 107 33.32 -13.84 -16.75
C SER A 107 33.40 -13.01 -15.46
N VAL A 108 33.59 -13.65 -14.30
CA VAL A 108 33.84 -12.95 -13.04
C VAL A 108 35.18 -12.23 -13.07
N ARG A 109 36.25 -12.88 -13.56
CA ARG A 109 37.58 -12.27 -13.67
C ARG A 109 37.61 -11.09 -14.67
N SER A 110 36.83 -11.16 -15.74
CA SER A 110 36.71 -10.09 -16.74
C SER A 110 35.62 -9.06 -16.44
N SER A 111 34.90 -9.20 -15.32
CA SER A 111 33.86 -8.24 -14.95
C SER A 111 34.47 -6.90 -14.52
N GLN A 112 34.04 -5.83 -15.20
CA GLN A 112 34.43 -4.45 -14.91
C GLN A 112 34.13 -4.09 -13.45
N SER A 113 33.00 -4.57 -12.91
CA SER A 113 32.55 -4.29 -11.54
C SER A 113 33.53 -4.80 -10.48
N LEU A 114 34.25 -5.90 -10.71
CA LEU A 114 35.24 -6.41 -9.77
C LEU A 114 36.51 -5.55 -9.78
N ALA A 115 36.91 -5.06 -10.95
CA ALA A 115 38.03 -4.13 -11.10
C ALA A 115 37.73 -2.79 -10.43
N ASP A 116 36.54 -2.23 -10.68
CA ASP A 116 36.08 -0.97 -10.09
C ASP A 116 35.96 -1.10 -8.56
N HIS A 117 35.43 -2.22 -8.06
CA HIS A 117 35.34 -2.49 -6.62
C HIS A 117 36.73 -2.55 -5.96
N ASN A 118 37.69 -3.25 -6.58
CA ASN A 118 39.05 -3.33 -6.05
C ASN A 118 39.75 -1.95 -6.04
N GLN A 119 39.51 -1.11 -7.05
CA GLN A 119 40.02 0.26 -7.06
C GLN A 119 39.40 1.10 -5.93
N HIS A 120 38.09 0.99 -5.72
CA HIS A 120 37.41 1.71 -4.64
C HIS A 120 37.91 1.28 -3.25
N VAL A 121 38.12 -0.02 -3.03
CA VAL A 121 38.68 -0.54 -1.77
C VAL A 121 40.08 0.02 -1.54
N GLN A 122 40.95 0.01 -2.56
CA GLN A 122 42.30 0.57 -2.44
C GLN A 122 42.31 2.08 -2.18
N GLN A 123 41.38 2.84 -2.76
CA GLN A 123 41.23 4.27 -2.48
C GLN A 123 40.81 4.49 -1.02
N THR A 124 39.81 3.73 -0.56
CA THR A 124 39.31 3.80 0.81
C THR A 124 40.40 3.46 1.83
N GLU A 125 41.21 2.44 1.57
CA GLU A 125 42.35 2.07 2.43
C GLU A 125 43.41 3.18 2.51
N LYS A 126 43.72 3.83 1.38
CA LYS A 126 44.67 4.95 1.34
C LYS A 126 44.16 6.14 2.15
N GLU A 127 42.88 6.48 2.01
CA GLU A 127 42.25 7.56 2.79
C GLU A 127 42.28 7.24 4.29
N MET A 128 41.93 6.01 4.68
CA MET A 128 42.01 5.59 6.08
C MET A 128 43.44 5.65 6.64
N GLN A 129 44.45 5.28 5.86
CA GLN A 129 45.85 5.38 6.28
C GLN A 129 46.34 6.83 6.39
N GLN A 130 45.89 7.74 5.51
CA GLN A 130 46.20 9.16 5.62
C GLN A 130 45.56 9.80 6.86
N ILE A 131 44.32 9.42 7.19
CA ILE A 131 43.64 9.87 8.42
C ILE A 131 44.34 9.31 9.67
N SER A 132 44.84 8.07 9.61
CA SER A 132 45.59 7.42 10.69
C SER A 132 46.97 8.05 10.92
N ASN A 133 47.69 8.42 9.87
CA ASN A 133 49.04 8.99 9.94
C ASN A 133 49.07 10.53 10.09
N GLY A 134 47.91 11.19 9.99
CA GLY A 134 47.75 12.64 10.16
C GLY A 134 47.48 13.10 11.61
N LYS A 135 47.80 12.28 12.61
CA LYS A 135 47.77 12.65 14.04
C LYS A 135 49.18 12.81 14.60
#